data_AF-A0A3N5KCR2-F1
#
_entry.id   AF-A0A3N5KCR2-F1
#
_cell.length_a   1.000
_cell.length_b   1.000
_cell.length_c   1.000
_cell.angle_alpha   90.00
_cell.angle_beta   90.00
_cell.angle_gamma   90.00
#
_symmetry.space_group_name_H-M   'P 1'
#
loop_
_entity.id
_entity.type
_entity.pdbx_description
1 polymer ?
#
loop_
_entity_poly.entity_id
_entity_poly.type
_entity_poly.pdbx_seq_one_letter_code
_entity_poly.pdbx_strand_id
1 'polypeptide(L)'
;MGKRRLTRPESKKEKQQKSRWIVWAVGGALVLVVGGVAAYLLTQGPAQTARTGNPAPDFTLRLLDGKSVALSSLRGRPVLVSFWHST
;
A
#
# COMPACT_ATOMS: atom_id res chain seq x y z
N MET A 1 4.06 -67.45 -31.84
CA MET A 1 5.10 -66.43 -31.55
C MET A 1 4.42 -65.06 -31.45
N GLY A 2 3.97 -64.64 -30.26
CA GLY A 2 3.16 -63.41 -30.09
C GLY A 2 3.59 -62.61 -28.87
N LYS A 3 4.42 -61.59 -29.06
CA LYS A 3 4.85 -60.69 -27.99
C LYS A 3 3.74 -59.68 -27.74
N ARG A 4 2.94 -59.91 -26.69
CA ARG A 4 1.88 -59.00 -26.24
C ARG A 4 2.52 -57.73 -25.67
N ARG A 5 1.98 -56.58 -26.09
CA ARG A 5 2.39 -55.24 -25.67
C ARG A 5 2.26 -55.09 -24.15
N LEU A 6 3.30 -54.55 -23.52
CA LEU A 6 3.27 -54.09 -22.13
C LEU A 6 2.56 -52.73 -22.08
N THR A 7 1.31 -52.71 -21.65
CA THR A 7 0.60 -51.49 -21.30
C THR A 7 1.03 -51.05 -19.91
N ARG A 8 1.76 -49.93 -19.81
CA ARG A 8 2.16 -49.29 -18.55
C ARG A 8 0.98 -48.51 -17.97
N PRO A 9 0.46 -48.81 -16.76
CA PRO A 9 -0.61 -48.01 -16.19
C PRO A 9 -0.04 -46.72 -15.55
N GLU A 10 -0.38 -45.60 -16.18
CA GLU A 10 -0.83 -44.31 -15.61
C GLU A 10 -0.15 -43.77 -14.33
N SER A 11 0.85 -42.89 -14.54
CA SER A 11 1.32 -41.90 -13.56
C SER A 11 0.29 -40.76 -13.39
N LYS A 12 -0.78 -41.02 -12.62
CA LYS A 12 -1.86 -40.03 -12.40
C LYS A 12 -1.93 -39.48 -10.96
N LYS A 13 -1.17 -40.04 -10.01
CA LYS A 13 -1.23 -39.66 -8.59
C LYS A 13 -0.37 -38.44 -8.21
N GLU A 14 0.75 -38.22 -8.88
CA GLU A 14 1.67 -37.12 -8.53
C GLU A 14 1.08 -35.73 -8.87
N LYS A 15 0.26 -35.64 -9.92
CA LYS A 15 -0.39 -34.38 -10.32
C LYS A 15 -1.55 -33.97 -9.40
N GLN A 16 -2.30 -34.93 -8.84
CA GLN A 16 -3.40 -34.61 -7.91
C GLN A 16 -2.90 -34.14 -6.54
N GLN A 17 -1.82 -34.75 -6.04
CA GLN A 17 -1.25 -34.36 -4.75
C GLN A 17 -0.55 -33.00 -4.81
N LYS A 18 0.03 -32.65 -5.96
CA LYS A 18 0.61 -31.33 -6.20
C LYS A 18 -0.44 -30.21 -6.28
N SER A 19 -1.64 -30.51 -6.80
CA SER A 19 -2.71 -29.52 -6.91
C SER A 19 -3.26 -29.09 -5.54
N ARG A 20 -3.39 -30.01 -4.58
CA ARG A 20 -3.91 -29.68 -3.25
C ARG A 20 -3.02 -28.69 -2.49
N TRP A 21 -1.70 -28.86 -2.47
CA TRP A 21 -0.85 -27.91 -1.72
C TRP A 21 -0.80 -26.53 -2.39
N ILE A 22 -0.89 -26.45 -3.72
CA ILE A 22 -0.94 -25.17 -4.45
C ILE A 22 -2.22 -24.42 -4.08
N VAL A 23 -3.37 -25.11 -4.00
CA VAL A 23 -4.63 -24.47 -3.60
C VAL A 23 -4.52 -23.87 -2.19
N TRP A 24 -3.88 -24.57 -1.25
CA TRP A 24 -3.65 -24.06 0.09
C TRP A 24 -2.63 -22.91 0.11
N ALA A 25 -1.57 -22.98 -0.68
CA ALA A 25 -0.57 -21.91 -0.79
C ALA A 25 -1.18 -20.63 -1.40
N VAL A 26 -1.99 -20.77 -2.46
CA VAL A 26 -2.70 -19.65 -3.10
C VAL A 26 -3.76 -19.08 -2.15
N GLY A 27 -4.51 -19.93 -1.45
CA GLY A 27 -5.48 -19.49 -0.44
C GLY A 27 -4.80 -18.71 0.70
N GLY A 28 -3.68 -19.22 1.23
CA GLY A 28 -2.90 -18.54 2.25
C GLY A 28 -2.32 -17.20 1.77
N ALA A 29 -1.76 -17.16 0.56
CA ALA A 29 -1.25 -15.94 -0.04
C ALA A 29 -2.37 -14.90 -0.24
N LEU A 30 -3.55 -15.31 -0.71
CA LEU A 30 -4.69 -14.42 -0.88
C LEU A 30 -5.14 -13.82 0.47
N VAL A 31 -5.23 -14.63 1.53
CA VAL A 31 -5.58 -14.15 2.88
C VAL A 31 -4.52 -13.18 3.41
N LEU A 32 -3.24 -13.44 3.18
CA LEU A 32 -2.17 -12.53 3.58
C LEU A 32 -2.24 -11.19 2.83
N VAL A 33 -2.52 -11.22 1.52
CA VAL A 33 -2.70 -9.99 0.72
C VAL A 33 -3.92 -9.22 1.19
N VAL A 34 -5.08 -9.87 1.33
CA VAL A 34 -6.31 -9.22 1.78
C VAL A 34 -6.16 -8.67 3.19
N GLY A 35 -5.58 -9.45 4.11
CA GLY A 35 -5.30 -9.02 5.48
C GLY A 35 -4.32 -7.84 5.52
N GLY A 36 -3.25 -7.89 4.71
CA GLY A 36 -2.27 -6.80 4.61
C GLY A 36 -2.86 -5.52 4.03
N VAL A 37 -3.66 -5.62 2.96
CA VAL A 37 -4.36 -4.46 2.39
C VAL A 37 -5.39 -3.90 3.36
N ALA A 38 -6.17 -4.74 4.02
CA ALA A 38 -7.14 -4.30 5.03
C ALA A 38 -6.43 -3.60 6.20
N ALA A 39 -5.34 -4.17 6.72
CA ALA A 39 -4.54 -3.55 7.76
C ALA A 39 -3.98 -2.19 7.30
N TYR A 40 -3.42 -2.12 6.09
CA TYR A 40 -2.90 -0.88 5.53
C TYR A 40 -3.98 0.22 5.47
N LEU A 41 -5.15 -0.10 4.92
CA LEU A 41 -6.27 0.83 4.82
C LEU A 41 -6.80 1.28 6.19
N LEU A 42 -6.86 0.37 7.17
CA LEU A 42 -7.28 0.70 8.54
C LEU A 42 -6.26 1.57 9.29
N THR A 43 -4.98 1.48 8.93
CA THR A 43 -3.92 2.33 9.51
C THR A 43 -3.77 3.69 8.84
N GLN A 44 -4.40 3.91 7.68
CA GLN A 44 -4.49 5.25 7.10
C GLN A 44 -5.47 6.07 7.95
N GLY A 45 -4.93 6.76 8.96
CA GLY A 45 -5.68 7.73 9.75
C GLY A 45 -6.36 8.76 8.85
N PRO A 46 -7.45 9.40 9.32
CA PRO A 46 -8.19 10.35 8.50
C PRO A 46 -7.25 11.46 8.02
N ALA A 47 -7.19 11.64 6.70
CA ALA A 47 -6.45 12.74 6.11
C ALA A 47 -6.98 14.06 6.71
N GLN A 48 -6.11 14.82 7.37
CA GLN A 48 -6.47 16.15 7.87
C GLN A 48 -6.76 17.06 6.68
N THR A 49 -8.04 17.22 6.35
CA THR A 49 -8.47 18.13 5.31
C THR A 49 -8.55 19.54 5.87
N ALA A 50 -8.02 20.52 5.14
CA ALA A 50 -8.23 21.93 5.48
C ALA A 50 -9.73 22.24 5.43
N ARG A 51 -10.25 22.85 6.50
CA ARG A 51 -11.66 23.27 6.61
C ARG A 51 -11.71 24.75 6.93
N THR A 52 -12.60 25.48 6.27
CA THR A 52 -12.84 26.90 6.56
C THR A 52 -13.21 27.08 8.03
N GLY A 53 -12.62 28.08 8.69
CA GLY A 53 -12.84 28.38 10.10
C GLY A 53 -11.94 27.61 11.06
N ASN A 54 -11.36 26.47 10.66
CA ASN A 54 -10.31 25.84 11.44
C ASN A 54 -9.02 26.66 11.35
N PRO A 55 -8.26 26.77 12.45
CA PRO A 55 -6.94 27.38 12.39
C PRO A 55 -6.05 26.58 11.43
N ALA A 56 -5.29 27.29 10.60
CA ALA A 56 -4.27 26.65 9.77
C ALA A 56 -3.23 25.97 10.67
N PRO A 57 -2.78 24.74 10.35
CA PRO A 57 -1.71 24.06 11.09
C PRO A 57 -0.45 24.91 11.11
N ASP A 58 0.19 25.02 12.27
CA ASP A 58 1.46 25.75 12.36
C ASP A 58 2.59 24.95 11.72
N PHE A 59 3.48 25.64 11.03
CA PHE A 59 4.66 25.05 10.41
C PHE A 59 5.80 26.07 10.43
N THR A 60 7.02 25.56 10.45
CA THR A 60 8.23 26.37 10.33
C THR A 60 8.99 25.95 9.08
N LEU A 61 9.22 26.89 8.17
CA LEU A 61 9.95 26.66 6.93
C LEU A 61 11.24 27.46 6.91
N ARG A 62 12.26 26.88 6.30
CA ARG A 62 13.50 27.58 5.97
C ARG A 62 13.36 28.22 4.60
N LEU A 63 13.60 29.52 4.54
CA LEU A 63 13.59 30.31 3.32
C LEU A 63 14.88 30.06 2.52
N LEU A 64 14.85 30.48 1.26
CA LEU A 64 16.00 30.43 0.34
C LEU A 64 17.17 31.28 0.84
N ASP A 65 16.90 32.36 1.60
CA ASP A 65 17.92 33.21 2.22
C ASP A 65 18.47 32.62 3.54
N GLY A 66 18.06 31.40 3.90
CA GLY A 66 18.51 30.68 5.08
C GLY A 66 17.77 31.03 6.37
N LYS A 67 16.91 32.06 6.39
CA LYS A 67 16.08 32.40 7.56
C LYS A 67 14.99 31.37 7.78
N SER A 68 14.44 31.33 8.99
CA SER A 68 13.27 30.50 9.32
C SER A 68 12.05 31.39 9.54
N VAL A 69 10.90 30.96 9.02
CA VAL A 69 9.60 31.59 9.27
C VAL A 69 8.62 30.56 9.82
N ALA A 70 7.91 30.92 10.88
CA ALA A 70 6.80 30.15 11.40
C ALA A 70 5.49 30.79 10.94
N LEU A 71 4.46 29.99 10.61
CA LEU A 71 3.16 30.55 10.25
C LEU A 71 2.57 31.39 11.40
N SER A 72 2.77 30.95 12.64
CA SER A 72 2.36 31.67 13.85
C SER A 72 2.98 33.06 14.01
N SER A 73 4.15 33.34 13.43
CA SER A 73 4.77 34.68 13.52
C SER A 73 4.12 35.71 12.60
N LEU A 74 3.31 35.27 11.63
CA LEU A 74 2.62 36.12 10.65
C LEU A 74 1.19 36.48 11.07
N ARG A 75 0.78 36.13 12.30
CA ARG A 75 -0.55 36.46 12.84
C ARG A 75 -0.78 37.98 12.89
N GLY A 76 -2.05 38.37 12.79
CA GLY A 76 -2.47 39.78 12.77
C GLY A 76 -2.51 40.42 11.38
N ARG A 77 -2.22 39.64 10.33
CA ARG A 77 -2.33 40.05 8.92
C ARG A 77 -2.98 38.94 8.09
N PRO A 78 -3.68 39.25 6.98
CA PRO A 78 -4.11 38.24 6.02
C PRO A 78 -2.88 37.58 5.37
N VAL A 79 -2.89 36.25 5.27
CA VAL A 79 -1.78 35.46 4.70
C VAL A 79 -2.34 34.50 3.66
N LEU A 80 -1.70 34.44 2.49
CA LEU A 80 -1.97 33.47 1.43
C LEU A 80 -0.81 32.47 1.36
N VAL A 81 -1.12 31.17 1.41
CA VAL A 81 -0.15 30.08 1.26
C VAL A 81 -0.31 29.47 -0.13
N SER A 82 0.79 29.37 -0.88
CA SER A 82 0.84 28.80 -2.22
C SER A 82 1.89 27.70 -2.29
N PHE A 83 1.54 26.56 -2.89
CA PHE A 83 2.40 25.40 -3.05
C PHE A 83 2.79 25.24 -4.52
N TRP A 84 4.08 25.10 -4.80
CA TRP A 84 4.64 24.95 -6.13
C TRP A 84 5.97 24.19 -6.06
N HIS A 85 6.41 23.64 -7.19
CA HIS A 85 7.73 23.03 -7.35
C HIS A 85 8.23 23.27 -8.78
N SER A 86 9.54 23.19 -8.99
CA SER A 86 10.15 23.15 -10.33
C SER A 86 10.88 21.82 -10.47
N THR A 87 10.58 21.09 -11.54
CA THR A 87 11.26 19.83 -11.94
C THR A 87 12.47 20.10 -12.79
#